data_AF-A0A644WES9-F1
#
_entry.id   AF-A0A644WES9-F1
#
_cell.length_a   1.000
_cell.length_b   1.000
_cell.length_c   1.000
_cell.angle_alpha   90.00
_cell.angle_beta   90.00
_cell.angle_gamma   90.00
#
_symmetry.space_group_name_H-M   'P 1'
#
loop_
_entity.id
_entity.type
_entity.pdbx_description
1 polymer ?
#
loop_
_entity_poly.entity_id
_entity_poly.type
_entity_poly.pdbx_seq_one_letter_code
_entity_poly.pdbx_strand_id
1 'polypeptide(L)' 'MKKTGRVVIVAEARSGFSVGAELIAIANEEVFQYLEAPPKRVMGFDTIVPFAKGEHFYLQTPEKIFYEIERTVKF' A
#
# COMPACT_ATOMS: atom_id res chain seq x y z
N MET A 1 -10.70 -2.91 -9.48
CA MET A 1 -11.30 -2.37 -8.25
C MET A 1 -12.84 -2.49 -8.24
N LYS A 2 -13.56 -2.20 -9.32
CA LYS A 2 -15.04 -2.28 -9.38
C LYS A 2 -15.66 -3.61 -8.89
N LYS A 3 -14.97 -4.74 -9.07
CA LYS A 3 -15.44 -6.07 -8.60
C LYS A 3 -15.24 -6.31 -7.10
N THR A 4 -14.16 -5.81 -6.52
CA THR A 4 -13.76 -6.13 -5.14
C THR A 4 -14.12 -5.04 -4.13
N GLY A 5 -14.35 -3.82 -4.62
CA GLY A 5 -14.60 -2.62 -3.80
C GLY A 5 -13.45 -2.21 -2.88
N ARG A 6 -12.35 -2.97 -2.87
CA ARG A 6 -11.21 -2.79 -1.95
C ARG A 6 -9.91 -2.97 -2.70
N VAL A 7 -8.88 -2.24 -2.29
CA VAL A 7 -7.53 -2.32 -2.85
C VAL A 7 -6.48 -2.08 -1.77
N VAL A 8 -5.41 -2.88 -1.82
CA VAL A 8 -4.15 -2.66 -1.10
C VAL A 8 -3.03 -2.69 -2.13
N ILE A 9 -2.20 -1.65 -2.18
CA ILE A 9 -1.04 -1.55 -3.07
C ILE A 9 0.22 -1.85 -2.27
N VAL A 10 1.08 -2.73 -2.79
CA VAL A 10 2.33 -3.13 -2.13
C VAL A 10 3.50 -2.84 -3.05
N ALA A 11 4.53 -2.17 -2.53
CA ALA A 11 5.79 -1.94 -3.26
C ALA A 11 6.95 -1.65 -2.30
N GLU A 12 8.17 -1.98 -2.71
CA GLU A 12 9.39 -1.73 -1.92
C GLU A 12 9.83 -0.26 -1.95
N ALA A 13 9.37 0.49 -2.95
CA ALA A 13 9.64 1.92 -3.08
C ALA A 13 9.14 2.71 -1.87
N ARG A 14 9.71 3.90 -1.68
CA ARG A 14 9.31 4.82 -0.62
C ARG A 14 7.85 5.25 -0.77
N SER A 15 7.19 5.56 0.35
CA SER A 15 5.78 5.95 0.34
C SER A 15 5.53 7.25 -0.43
N GLY A 16 6.38 8.26 -0.25
CA GLY A 16 6.30 9.53 -0.95
C GLY A 16 6.79 9.45 -2.40
N PHE A 17 6.16 10.25 -3.27
CA PHE A 17 6.55 10.43 -4.69
C PHE A 17 6.75 9.10 -5.47
N SER A 18 5.95 8.10 -5.16
CA SER A 18 6.04 6.77 -5.76
C SER A 18 4.86 6.45 -6.65
N VAL A 19 5.02 5.42 -7.47
CA VAL A 19 3.93 4.84 -8.28
C VAL A 19 2.75 4.43 -7.39
N GLY A 20 3.00 4.01 -6.15
CA GLY A 20 1.92 3.69 -5.22
C GLY A 20 1.04 4.89 -4.89
N ALA A 21 1.62 6.10 -4.77
CA ALA A 21 0.84 7.32 -4.57
C ALA A 21 -0.02 7.65 -5.79
N GLU A 22 0.55 7.50 -6.99
CA GLU A 22 -0.18 7.71 -8.25
C GLU A 22 -1.35 6.73 -8.42
N LEU A 23 -1.14 5.45 -8.10
CA LEU A 23 -2.20 4.44 -8.17
C LEU A 23 -3.36 4.72 -7.20
N ILE A 24 -3.09 5.35 -6.04
CA ILE A 24 -4.14 5.80 -5.12
C ILE A 24 -4.90 7.00 -5.69
N ALA A 25 -4.21 7.95 -6.32
CA ALA A 25 -4.85 9.08 -6.99
C ALA A 25 -5.81 8.58 -8.07
N ILE A 26 -5.33 7.71 -8.97
CA ILE A 26 -6.14 7.10 -10.02
C ILE A 26 -7.32 6.31 -9.43
N ALA A 27 -7.11 5.55 -8.35
CA ALA A 27 -8.18 4.81 -7.68
C ALA A 27 -9.28 5.75 -7.15
N ASN A 28 -8.90 6.88 -6.57
CA ASN A 28 -9.83 7.88 -6.07
C ASN A 28 -10.49 8.70 -7.18
N GLU A 29 -9.85 8.89 -8.33
CA GLU A 29 -10.45 9.63 -9.45
C GLU A 29 -11.42 8.76 -10.25
N GLU A 30 -11.02 7.55 -10.61
CA GLU A 30 -11.73 6.73 -11.60
C GLU A 30 -12.80 5.81 -10.99
N VAL A 31 -12.66 5.44 -9.72
CA VAL A 31 -13.49 4.40 -9.10
C VAL A 31 -13.96 4.73 -7.68
N PHE A 32 -13.96 6.00 -7.29
CA PHE A 32 -14.37 6.46 -5.96
C PHE A 32 -15.67 5.82 -5.46
N GLN A 33 -16.72 5.85 -6.28
CA GLN A 33 -18.05 5.38 -5.93
C GLN A 33 -18.14 3.86 -5.72
N TYR A 34 -17.13 3.12 -6.16
CA TYR A 34 -17.06 1.66 -6.00
C TYR A 34 -16.21 1.25 -4.81
N LEU A 35 -15.55 2.19 -4.12
CA LEU A 35 -14.69 1.88 -2.98
C LEU A 35 -15.52 1.69 -1.72
N GLU A 36 -15.53 0.45 -1.21
CA GLU A 36 -16.15 0.06 0.05
C GLU A 36 -15.24 0.33 1.26
N ALA A 37 -13.94 0.48 1.04
CA ALA A 37 -12.96 0.85 2.05
C ALA A 37 -11.92 1.83 1.48
N PRO A 38 -11.32 2.70 2.30
CA PRO A 38 -10.26 3.59 1.87
C PRO A 38 -9.08 2.78 1.29
N PRO A 39 -8.63 3.07 0.05
CA PRO A 39 -7.46 2.43 -0.54
C PRO A 39 -6.24 2.51 0.37
N LYS A 40 -5.56 1.38 0.58
CA LYS A 40 -4.39 1.28 1.47
C LYS A 40 -3.10 1.00 0.71
N ARG A 41 -1.98 1.33 1.35
CA ARG A 41 -0.65 1.11 0.80
C ARG A 41 0.28 0.51 1.84
N VAL A 42 1.05 -0.48 1.43
CA VAL A 42 2.13 -1.12 2.19
C VAL A 42 3.43 -0.84 1.44
N MET A 43 4.14 0.20 1.88
CA MET A 43 5.30 0.76 1.17
C MET A 43 6.50 0.94 2.07
N GLY A 44 7.68 1.11 1.45
CA GLY A 44 8.91 1.48 2.14
C GLY A 44 8.80 2.83 2.84
N PHE A 45 9.66 3.04 3.82
CA PHE A 45 9.73 4.29 4.57
C PHE A 45 10.30 5.42 3.70
N ASP A 46 9.98 6.67 4.05
CA ASP A 46 10.58 7.85 3.40
C ASP A 46 12.00 8.14 3.94
N THR A 47 12.84 7.11 3.94
CA THR A 47 14.22 7.15 4.44
C THR A 47 15.17 6.50 3.44
N ILE A 48 16.47 6.70 3.65
CA ILE A 48 17.50 6.00 2.88
C ILE A 48 17.39 4.50 3.18
N VAL A 49 17.56 3.67 2.14
CA VAL A 49 17.59 2.21 2.30
C VAL A 49 18.81 1.86 3.16
N PRO A 50 18.64 1.13 4.27
CA PRO A 50 19.74 0.77 5.14
C PRO A 50 20.70 -0.20 4.43
N PHE A 51 21.93 -0.29 4.93
CA PHE A 51 22.86 -1.33 4.50
C PHE A 51 22.28 -2.72 4.77
N ALA A 52 22.81 -3.75 4.09
CA ALA A 52 22.32 -5.13 4.12
C ALA A 52 21.98 -5.67 5.53
N LYS A 53 22.75 -5.32 6.55
CA LYS A 53 22.49 -5.73 7.95
C LYS A 53 21.16 -5.19 8.51
N GLY A 54 20.66 -4.06 8.03
CA GLY A 54 19.39 -3.45 8.46
C GLY A 54 18.24 -3.62 7.47
N GLU A 55 18.49 -4.20 6.30
CA GLU A 55 17.50 -4.32 5.21
C GLU A 55 16.26 -5.11 5.61
N HIS A 56 16.42 -6.17 6.42
CA HIS A 56 15.32 -7.00 6.92
C HIS A 56 14.31 -6.24 7.80
N PHE A 57 14.71 -5.12 8.42
CA PHE A 57 13.77 -4.26 9.16
C PHE A 57 13.01 -3.30 8.24
N TYR A 58 13.58 -2.99 7.07
CA TYR A 58 13.05 -2.02 6.11
C TYR A 58 12.07 -2.65 5.12
N LEU A 59 12.32 -3.91 4.70
CA LEU A 59 11.51 -4.60 3.70
C LEU A 59 10.07 -4.85 4.15
N GLN A 60 9.19 -4.99 3.15
CA GLN A 60 7.82 -5.42 3.37
C GLN A 60 7.80 -6.92 3.64
N THR A 61 7.04 -7.33 4.67
CA THR A 61 6.92 -8.74 5.04
C THR A 61 5.49 -9.21 4.78
N PRO A 62 5.27 -10.53 4.60
CA PRO A 62 3.93 -11.09 4.45
C PRO A 62 2.98 -10.69 5.59
N GLU A 63 3.50 -10.55 6.81
CA GLU A 63 2.73 -10.16 7.99
C GLU A 63 2.24 -8.71 7.91
N LYS A 64 3.10 -7.78 7.44
CA LYS A 64 2.70 -6.37 7.21
C LYS A 64 1.61 -6.28 6.14
N ILE A 65 1.73 -7.08 5.08
CA ILE A 65 0.74 -7.14 3.99
C ILE A 65 -0.58 -7.71 4.51
N PHE A 66 -0.53 -8.84 5.21
CA PHE A 66 -1.71 -9.49 5.78
C PHE A 66 -2.45 -8.59 6.76
N TYR A 67 -1.71 -7.91 7.64
CA TYR A 67 -2.27 -6.94 8.59
C TYR A 67 -3.09 -5.85 7.88
N GLU A 68 -2.56 -5.28 6.79
CA GLU A 68 -3.28 -4.21 6.07
C GLU A 68 -4.46 -4.74 5.25
N ILE A 69 -4.36 -5.96 4.72
CA ILE A 69 -5.50 -6.65 4.09
C ILE A 69 -6.62 -6.83 5.11
N GLU A 70 -6.31 -7.35 6.29
CA GLU A 70 -7.30 -7.61 7.33
C GLU A 70 -8.02 -6.32 7.76
N ARG A 71 -7.27 -5.23 7.94
CA ARG A 71 -7.85 -3.91 8.24
C ARG A 71 -8.75 -3.37 7.14
N THR A 72 -8.38 -3.61 5.88
CA THR A 72 -9.16 -3.15 4.72
C THR A 72 -10.46 -3.94 4.56
N VAL A 73 -10.44 -5.24 4.90
CA VAL A 73 -11.63 -6.10 4.87
C VAL A 73 -12.59 -5.78 6.02
N LYS A 74 -12.08 -5.38 7.19
CA LYS A 74 -12.87 -5.07 8.40
C LYS A 74 -13.45 -3.65 8.46
N PHE A 75 -13.14 -2.78 7.49
CA PHE A 75 -13.70 -1.42 7.40
C PHE A 75 -15.18 -1.47 7.05
#